data_AF-A0A355XP58-F1
#
_entry.id   AF-A0A355XP58-F1
#
_cell.length_a   1.000
_cell.length_b   1.000
_cell.length_c   1.000
_cell.angle_alpha   90.00
_cell.angle_beta   90.00
_cell.angle_gamma   90.00
#
_symmetry.space_group_name_H-M   'P 1'
#
loop_
_entity.id
_entity.type
_entity.pdbx_description
1 polymer ?
#
loop_
_entity_poly.entity_id
_entity_poly.type
_entity_poly.pdbx_seq_one_letter_code
_entity_poly.pdbx_strand_id
1 'polypeptide(L)'
;MNTVYNKIIKILITTGICCFSNLLGYSGIHGQSPQLDGAALSIYWVIPFIGILLSIAVFPLFAPGFWHRHFGKISFFWAAVLIIPFIIKLGLSITLYELIHVALLEYIPFIILLLTLFTISGGVRLTGTLVGKPVTNLALIMVGTFFASWMGTTGAAMLLIRPLIRANAHRQYKVHTI
;
A
#
# COMPACT_ATOMS: atom_id res chain seq x y z
N MET A 1 26.87 -31.17 6.56
CA MET A 1 25.95 -30.09 6.12
C MET A 1 25.98 -28.83 7.00
N ASN A 2 26.63 -28.83 8.17
CA ASN A 2 26.67 -27.65 9.06
C ASN A 2 27.78 -26.64 8.76
N THR A 3 28.89 -27.05 8.13
CA THR A 3 30.06 -26.19 7.93
C THR A 3 29.85 -25.14 6.82
N VAL A 4 29.13 -25.49 5.76
CA VAL A 4 28.79 -24.56 4.66
C VAL A 4 27.75 -23.54 5.10
N TYR A 5 26.72 -23.98 5.84
CA TYR A 5 25.68 -23.11 6.37
C TYR A 5 26.24 -22.07 7.36
N ASN A 6 27.10 -22.49 8.28
CA ASN A 6 27.77 -21.57 9.22
C ASN A 6 28.76 -20.63 8.53
N LYS A 7 29.36 -21.04 7.40
CA LYS A 7 30.23 -20.18 6.59
C LYS A 7 29.44 -19.11 5.84
N ILE A 8 28.27 -19.46 5.30
CA ILE A 8 27.35 -18.52 4.65
C ILE A 8 26.80 -17.50 5.67
N ILE A 9 26.39 -17.96 6.86
CA ILE A 9 25.93 -17.08 7.94
C ILE A 9 27.05 -16.12 8.39
N LYS A 10 28.28 -16.62 8.59
CA LYS A 10 29.41 -15.76 8.92
C LYS A 10 29.70 -14.74 7.83
N ILE A 11 29.67 -15.14 6.55
CA ILE A 11 29.88 -14.20 5.43
C ILE A 11 28.79 -13.12 5.41
N LEU A 12 27.51 -13.50 5.61
CA LEU A 12 26.38 -12.57 5.64
C LEU A 12 26.47 -11.57 6.81
N ILE A 13 26.91 -12.05 7.98
CA ILE A 13 27.11 -11.21 9.17
C ILE A 13 28.32 -10.28 8.99
N THR A 14 29.45 -10.78 8.46
CA THR A 14 30.67 -9.97 8.28
C THR A 14 30.49 -8.93 7.17
N THR A 15 29.77 -9.25 6.08
CA THR A 15 29.39 -8.26 5.06
C THR A 15 28.35 -7.27 5.59
N GLY A 16 27.38 -7.71 6.39
CA GLY A 16 26.43 -6.83 7.07
C GLY A 16 27.12 -5.83 8.03
N ILE A 17 28.09 -6.29 8.82
CA ILE A 17 28.86 -5.44 9.76
C ILE A 17 29.79 -4.48 9.02
N CYS A 18 30.45 -4.89 7.92
CA CYS A 18 31.25 -3.98 7.10
C CYS A 18 30.40 -2.94 6.34
N CYS A 19 29.16 -3.26 5.98
CA CYS A 19 28.25 -2.31 5.37
C CYS A 19 27.71 -1.32 6.42
N PHE A 20 27.46 -1.79 7.65
CA PHE A 20 27.05 -0.96 8.78
C PHE A 20 28.14 0.02 9.26
N SER A 21 29.42 -0.37 9.20
CA SER A 21 30.53 0.54 9.53
C SER A 21 30.72 1.64 8.48
N ASN A 22 30.43 1.37 7.20
CA ASN A 22 30.39 2.41 6.16
C ASN A 22 29.19 3.37 6.30
N LEU A 23 28.12 2.92 6.98
CA LEU A 23 26.95 3.75 7.29
C LEU A 23 27.22 4.78 8.40
N LEU A 24 28.12 4.46 9.35
CA LEU A 24 28.52 5.35 10.45
C LEU A 24 29.77 6.20 10.13
N GLY A 25 30.53 5.85 9.09
CA GLY A 25 31.79 6.49 8.71
C GLY A 25 31.72 7.52 7.57
N TYR A 26 30.55 7.85 7.03
CA TYR A 26 30.44 8.88 5.98
C TYR A 26 30.46 10.29 6.60
N SER A 27 31.62 10.69 7.12
CA SER A 27 31.95 12.07 7.43
C SER A 27 32.54 12.72 6.17
N GLY A 28 31.72 13.45 5.40
CA GLY A 28 32.21 14.08 4.18
C GLY A 28 31.20 14.80 3.29
N ILE A 29 30.74 15.97 3.74
CA ILE A 29 30.64 17.22 2.94
C ILE A 29 29.59 17.33 1.80
N HIS A 30 28.76 18.38 1.95
CA HIS A 30 27.78 19.02 1.05
C HIS A 30 26.31 18.53 1.10
N GLY A 31 25.44 19.46 1.54
CA GLY A 31 23.99 19.31 1.64
C GLY A 31 23.28 19.29 0.28
N GLN A 32 23.41 18.18 -0.43
CA GLN A 32 22.40 17.73 -1.38
C GLN A 32 21.71 16.52 -0.76
N SER A 33 20.39 16.63 -0.57
CA SER A 33 19.55 15.47 -0.32
C SER A 33 19.88 14.42 -1.40
N PRO A 34 20.12 13.15 -1.04
CA PRO A 34 20.20 12.07 -2.02
C PRO A 34 18.79 11.84 -2.57
N GLN A 35 18.37 12.71 -3.49
CA GLN A 35 17.06 12.67 -4.13
C GLN A 35 17.20 11.97 -5.47
N LEU A 36 16.43 10.91 -5.63
CA LEU A 36 16.33 10.23 -6.90
C LEU A 36 15.47 11.02 -7.86
N ASP A 37 16.03 11.32 -9.04
CA ASP A 37 15.23 11.85 -10.14
C ASP A 37 14.45 10.70 -10.81
N GLY A 38 13.15 10.64 -10.50
CA GLY A 38 12.23 9.67 -11.10
C GLY A 38 12.12 9.78 -12.62
N ALA A 39 12.37 10.96 -13.21
CA ALA A 39 12.31 11.14 -14.66
C ALA A 39 13.47 10.44 -15.39
N ALA A 40 14.58 10.20 -14.70
CA ALA A 40 15.73 9.47 -15.24
C ALA A 40 15.55 7.94 -15.18
N LEU A 41 14.51 7.45 -14.48
CA LEU A 41 14.26 6.01 -14.37
C LEU A 41 13.54 5.48 -15.62
N SER A 42 14.08 4.39 -16.17
CA SER A 42 13.43 3.66 -17.26
C SER A 42 12.09 3.04 -16.81
N ILE A 43 11.15 2.93 -17.74
CA ILE A 43 9.81 2.34 -17.51
C ILE A 43 9.84 0.90 -16.99
N TYR A 44 10.94 0.16 -17.21
CA TYR A 44 11.10 -1.21 -16.71
C TYR A 44 10.99 -1.34 -15.19
N TRP A 45 11.25 -0.27 -14.43
CA TRP A 45 11.09 -0.28 -12.97
C TRP A 45 9.64 -0.42 -12.49
N VAL A 46 8.65 -0.25 -13.37
CA VAL A 46 7.23 -0.45 -13.07
C VAL A 46 6.86 -1.95 -13.05
N ILE A 47 7.69 -2.84 -13.59
CA ILE A 47 7.37 -4.29 -13.68
C ILE A 47 7.02 -4.91 -12.32
N PRO A 48 7.78 -4.71 -11.22
CA PRO A 48 7.44 -5.31 -9.94
C PRO A 48 6.12 -4.78 -9.37
N PHE A 49 5.79 -3.52 -9.66
CA PHE A 49 4.52 -2.91 -9.28
C PHE A 49 3.33 -3.53 -10.03
N ILE A 50 3.43 -3.70 -11.35
CA ILE A 50 2.41 -4.42 -12.13
C ILE A 50 2.30 -5.88 -11.66
N GLY A 51 3.43 -6.52 -11.37
CA GLY A 51 3.50 -7.90 -10.90
C GLY A 51 2.72 -8.13 -9.60
N ILE A 52 2.90 -7.25 -8.60
CA ILE A 52 2.14 -7.35 -7.35
C ILE A 52 0.66 -7.03 -7.56
N LEU A 53 0.31 -6.04 -8.39
CA LEU A 53 -1.09 -5.72 -8.70
C LEU A 53 -1.82 -6.88 -9.40
N LEU A 54 -1.15 -7.54 -10.36
CA LEU A 54 -1.71 -8.71 -11.01
C LEU A 54 -1.84 -9.88 -10.03
N SER A 55 -0.88 -10.03 -9.11
CA SER A 55 -0.92 -11.07 -8.08
C SER A 55 -2.13 -10.90 -7.16
N ILE A 56 -2.38 -9.68 -6.65
CA ILE A 56 -3.55 -9.40 -5.79
C ILE A 56 -4.88 -9.51 -6.55
N ALA A 57 -4.90 -9.32 -7.87
CA ALA A 57 -6.12 -9.41 -8.67
C ALA A 57 -6.45 -10.85 -9.08
N VAL A 58 -5.44 -11.63 -9.49
CA VAL A 58 -5.60 -12.95 -10.11
C VAL A 58 -5.62 -14.07 -9.07
N PHE A 59 -4.66 -14.10 -8.14
CA PHE A 59 -4.54 -15.24 -7.22
C PHE A 59 -5.73 -15.45 -6.28
N PRO A 60 -6.39 -14.41 -5.74
CA PRO A 60 -7.61 -14.63 -4.94
C PRO A 60 -8.74 -15.28 -5.73
N LEU A 61 -8.81 -15.05 -7.05
CA LEU A 61 -9.87 -15.58 -7.91
C LEU A 61 -9.63 -17.05 -8.29
N PHE A 62 -8.40 -17.43 -8.62
CA PHE A 62 -8.07 -18.79 -9.04
C PHE A 62 -7.73 -19.75 -7.89
N ALA A 63 -7.08 -19.26 -6.83
CA ALA A 63 -6.59 -20.10 -5.73
C ALA A 63 -6.66 -19.38 -4.38
N PRO A 64 -7.87 -19.09 -3.85
CA PRO A 64 -8.05 -18.32 -2.63
C PRO A 64 -7.31 -18.94 -1.44
N GLY A 65 -7.39 -20.26 -1.25
CA GLY A 65 -6.70 -20.93 -0.14
C GLY A 65 -5.17 -20.88 -0.23
N PHE A 66 -4.58 -20.77 -1.43
CA PHE A 66 -3.14 -20.58 -1.59
C PHE A 66 -2.74 -19.15 -1.25
N TRP A 67 -3.47 -18.17 -1.81
CA TRP A 67 -3.24 -16.75 -1.62
C TRP A 67 -3.24 -16.34 -0.15
N HIS A 68 -4.27 -16.71 0.61
CA HIS A 68 -4.38 -16.33 2.03
C HIS A 68 -3.21 -16.84 2.88
N ARG A 69 -2.60 -17.97 2.52
CA ARG A 69 -1.43 -18.54 3.21
C ARG A 69 -0.09 -17.96 2.74
N HIS A 70 0.00 -17.51 1.48
CA HIS A 70 1.26 -17.11 0.84
C HIS A 70 1.34 -15.64 0.46
N PHE A 71 0.31 -14.84 0.75
CA PHE A 71 0.26 -13.42 0.44
C PHE A 71 1.54 -12.69 0.86
N GLY A 72 1.94 -12.84 2.12
CA GLY A 72 3.16 -12.20 2.63
C GLY A 72 4.43 -12.62 1.88
N LYS A 73 4.53 -13.88 1.46
CA LYS A 73 5.70 -14.39 0.71
C LYS A 73 5.73 -13.82 -0.71
N ILE A 74 4.58 -13.72 -1.37
CA ILE A 74 4.45 -13.18 -2.73
C ILE A 74 4.74 -11.68 -2.72
N SER A 75 4.18 -10.94 -1.76
CA SER A 75 4.45 -9.51 -1.58
C SER A 75 5.93 -9.25 -1.28
N PHE A 76 6.53 -10.05 -0.39
CA PHE A 76 7.95 -9.96 -0.10
C PHE A 76 8.82 -10.25 -1.33
N PHE A 77 8.45 -11.26 -2.13
CA PHE A 77 9.14 -11.57 -3.38
C PHE A 77 9.14 -10.36 -4.33
N TRP A 78 7.99 -9.76 -4.62
CA TRP A 78 7.91 -8.59 -5.50
C TRP A 78 8.63 -7.37 -4.92
N ALA A 79 8.56 -7.14 -3.61
CA ALA A 79 9.31 -6.09 -2.95
C ALA A 79 10.83 -6.30 -3.08
N ALA A 80 11.31 -7.53 -2.90
CA ALA A 80 12.72 -7.88 -3.07
C ALA A 80 13.18 -7.71 -4.52
N VAL A 81 12.35 -8.07 -5.50
CA VAL A 81 12.62 -7.86 -6.93
C VAL A 81 12.75 -6.37 -7.27
N LEU A 82 12.05 -5.48 -6.57
CA LEU A 82 12.24 -4.04 -6.70
C LEU A 82 13.52 -3.56 -5.98
N ILE A 83 13.64 -3.88 -4.69
CA ILE A 83 14.65 -3.30 -3.79
C ILE A 83 16.06 -3.81 -4.09
N ILE A 84 16.24 -5.12 -4.36
CA ILE A 84 17.58 -5.70 -4.56
C ILE A 84 18.29 -5.06 -5.77
N PRO A 85 17.67 -4.98 -6.97
CA PRO A 85 18.31 -4.31 -8.10
C PRO A 85 18.51 -2.81 -7.88
N PHE A 86 17.63 -2.17 -7.09
CA PHE A 86 17.77 -0.76 -6.71
C PHE A 86 19.03 -0.53 -5.88
N ILE A 87 19.25 -1.37 -4.85
CA ILE A 87 20.47 -1.33 -4.02
C ILE A 87 21.71 -1.55 -4.89
N ILE A 88 21.66 -2.47 -5.86
CA ILE A 88 22.80 -2.76 -6.73
C ILE A 88 23.11 -1.59 -7.67
N LYS A 89 22.09 -0.90 -8.22
CA LYS A 89 22.28 0.18 -9.20
C LYS A 89 22.52 1.56 -8.59
N LEU A 90 21.78 1.89 -7.53
CA LEU A 90 21.76 3.23 -6.92
C LEU A 90 22.50 3.26 -5.58
N GLY A 91 22.78 2.10 -5.00
CA GLY A 91 23.44 1.99 -3.69
C GLY A 91 22.45 1.86 -2.53
N LEU A 92 22.98 1.36 -1.41
CA LEU A 92 22.21 1.10 -0.19
C LEU A 92 21.70 2.39 0.47
N SER A 93 22.54 3.41 0.57
CA SER A 93 22.23 4.66 1.27
C SER A 93 21.04 5.38 0.64
N ILE A 94 21.04 5.56 -0.68
CA ILE A 94 19.98 6.24 -1.42
C ILE A 94 18.69 5.43 -1.38
N THR A 95 18.77 4.11 -1.61
CA THR A 95 17.59 3.24 -1.56
C THR A 95 16.93 3.24 -0.19
N LEU A 96 17.72 3.19 0.90
CA LEU A 96 17.19 3.23 2.26
C LEU A 96 16.60 4.60 2.60
N TYR A 97 17.24 5.69 2.17
CA TYR A 97 16.73 7.04 2.37
C TYR A 97 15.34 7.19 1.73
N GLU A 98 15.20 6.79 0.46
CA GLU A 98 13.93 6.89 -0.27
C GLU A 98 12.86 5.96 0.30
N LEU A 99 13.23 4.73 0.70
CA LEU A 99 12.30 3.80 1.33
C LEU A 99 11.75 4.35 2.65
N ILE A 100 12.61 4.93 3.49
CA ILE A 100 12.22 5.55 4.76
C ILE A 100 11.42 6.82 4.50
N HIS A 101 11.84 7.65 3.54
CA HIS A 101 11.16 8.88 3.15
C HIS A 101 9.72 8.58 2.73
N VAL A 102 9.50 7.64 1.81
CA VAL A 102 8.15 7.22 1.38
C VAL A 102 7.37 6.59 2.53
N ALA A 103 7.99 5.73 3.36
CA ALA A 103 7.31 5.11 4.49
C ALA A 103 6.82 6.14 5.52
N LEU A 104 7.63 7.15 5.83
CA LEU A 104 7.33 8.13 6.88
C LEU A 104 6.49 9.31 6.38
N LEU A 105 6.76 9.83 5.18
CA LEU A 105 6.10 11.03 4.66
C LEU A 105 4.89 10.74 3.79
N GLU A 106 4.76 9.55 3.22
CA GLU A 106 3.63 9.20 2.36
C GLU A 106 2.74 8.14 3.02
N TYR A 107 3.35 7.02 3.43
CA TYR A 107 2.58 5.88 3.92
C TYR A 107 1.96 6.12 5.30
N ILE A 108 2.72 6.59 6.29
CA ILE A 108 2.17 6.87 7.63
C ILE A 108 1.07 7.94 7.57
N PRO A 109 1.25 9.11 6.92
CA PRO A 109 0.21 10.12 6.81
C PRO A 109 -1.04 9.60 6.09
N PHE A 110 -0.87 8.77 5.06
CA PHE A 110 -2.00 8.10 4.41
C PHE A 110 -2.78 7.19 5.37
N ILE A 111 -2.11 6.38 6.19
CA ILE A 111 -2.77 5.54 7.20
C ILE A 111 -3.50 6.40 8.25
N ILE A 112 -2.87 7.49 8.72
CA ILE A 112 -3.50 8.42 9.67
C ILE A 112 -4.75 9.06 9.03
N LEU A 113 -4.67 9.47 7.77
CA LEU A 113 -5.81 10.03 7.03
C LEU A 113 -6.96 9.00 6.96
N LEU A 114 -6.67 7.76 6.55
CA LEU A 114 -7.68 6.71 6.51
C LEU A 114 -8.29 6.43 7.89
N LEU A 115 -7.49 6.40 8.95
CA LEU A 115 -7.96 6.18 10.31
C LEU A 115 -8.85 7.33 10.80
N THR A 116 -8.44 8.56 10.58
CA THR A 116 -9.22 9.76 10.89
C THR A 116 -10.53 9.75 10.12
N LEU A 117 -10.50 9.45 8.82
CA LEU A 117 -11.70 9.39 8.00
C LEU A 117 -12.65 8.29 8.44
N PHE A 118 -12.14 7.10 8.75
CA PHE A 118 -12.94 6.00 9.30
C PHE A 118 -13.60 6.39 10.63
N THR A 119 -12.85 7.05 11.52
CA THR A 119 -13.34 7.48 12.84
C THR A 119 -14.43 8.56 12.71
N ILE A 120 -14.17 9.60 11.91
CA ILE A 120 -15.12 10.69 11.66
C ILE A 120 -16.37 10.15 10.97
N SER A 121 -16.21 9.39 9.88
CA SER A 121 -17.33 8.77 9.16
C SER A 121 -18.12 7.80 10.04
N GLY A 122 -17.44 7.15 10.99
CA GLY A 122 -18.04 6.34 12.04
C GLY A 122 -19.03 7.10 12.93
N GLY A 123 -18.73 8.36 13.22
CA GLY A 123 -19.54 9.28 14.03
C GLY A 123 -20.65 10.01 13.26
N VAL A 124 -20.60 10.07 11.92
CA VAL A 124 -21.61 10.74 11.10
C VAL A 124 -22.89 9.88 11.04
N ARG A 125 -23.91 10.28 11.81
CA ARG A 125 -25.23 9.64 11.81
C ARG A 125 -26.24 10.46 11.02
N LEU A 126 -26.51 10.06 9.78
CA LEU A 126 -27.62 10.63 9.00
C LEU A 126 -28.97 10.12 9.55
N THR A 127 -29.74 11.01 10.15
CA THR A 127 -31.11 10.75 10.61
C THR A 127 -32.12 11.05 9.51
N GLY A 128 -32.97 10.08 9.18
CA GLY A 128 -34.01 10.22 8.15
C GLY A 128 -34.45 8.86 7.60
N THR A 129 -35.60 8.82 6.94
CA THR A 129 -36.10 7.63 6.22
C THR A 129 -35.52 7.60 4.81
N LEU A 130 -34.28 7.10 4.67
CA LEU A 130 -33.74 6.76 3.35
C LEU A 130 -34.47 5.51 2.84
N VAL A 131 -35.60 5.72 2.17
CA VAL A 131 -36.30 4.66 1.44
C VAL A 131 -35.51 4.38 0.16
N GLY A 132 -35.24 3.11 -0.13
CA GLY A 132 -34.49 2.66 -1.33
C GLY A 132 -35.27 2.82 -2.63
N LYS A 133 -35.69 4.05 -2.97
CA LYS A 133 -36.30 4.42 -4.25
C LYS A 133 -35.19 4.65 -5.31
N PRO A 134 -35.48 4.52 -6.62
CA PRO A 134 -34.49 4.77 -7.67
C PRO A 134 -33.81 6.14 -7.57
N VAL A 135 -34.59 7.19 -7.22
CA VAL A 135 -34.09 8.56 -7.10
C VAL A 135 -33.11 8.72 -5.94
N THR A 136 -33.38 8.12 -4.78
CA THR A 136 -32.48 8.22 -3.62
C THR A 136 -31.19 7.43 -3.85
N ASN A 137 -31.26 6.30 -4.55
CA ASN A 137 -30.07 5.54 -4.94
C ASN A 137 -29.22 6.32 -5.96
N LEU A 138 -29.84 6.93 -6.97
CA LEU A 138 -29.14 7.75 -7.95
C LEU A 138 -28.46 8.95 -7.27
N ALA A 139 -29.14 9.62 -6.34
CA ALA A 139 -28.56 10.71 -5.56
C ALA A 139 -27.35 10.24 -4.74
N LEU A 140 -27.44 9.07 -4.10
CA LEU A 140 -26.34 8.51 -3.32
C LEU A 140 -25.13 8.14 -4.18
N ILE A 141 -25.35 7.60 -5.39
CA ILE A 141 -24.30 7.34 -6.37
C ILE A 141 -23.67 8.65 -6.84
N MET A 142 -24.46 9.66 -7.22
CA MET A 142 -23.95 10.96 -7.67
C MET A 142 -23.08 11.62 -6.60
N VAL A 143 -23.54 11.63 -5.35
CA VAL A 143 -22.76 12.15 -4.22
C VAL A 143 -21.47 11.35 -4.02
N GLY A 144 -21.54 10.02 -4.13
CA GLY A 144 -20.37 9.15 -4.08
C GLY A 144 -19.36 9.40 -5.18
N THR A 145 -19.80 9.58 -6.42
CA THR A 145 -18.94 9.92 -7.56
C THR A 145 -18.28 11.27 -7.38
N PHE A 146 -19.04 12.27 -6.89
CA PHE A 146 -18.50 13.59 -6.58
C PHE A 146 -17.39 13.50 -5.52
N PHE A 147 -17.68 12.83 -4.40
CA PHE A 147 -16.68 12.65 -3.35
C PHE A 147 -15.49 11.81 -3.81
N ALA A 148 -15.70 10.76 -4.60
CA ALA A 148 -14.62 9.92 -5.12
C ALA A 148 -13.64 10.71 -6.00
N SER A 149 -14.15 11.71 -6.74
CA SER A 149 -13.32 12.58 -7.57
C SER A 149 -12.49 13.57 -6.75
N TRP A 150 -12.98 13.98 -5.57
CA TRP A 150 -12.31 14.95 -4.70
C TRP A 150 -11.33 14.30 -3.71
N MET A 151 -11.78 13.30 -2.95
CA MET A 151 -11.01 12.67 -1.87
C MET A 151 -10.52 11.24 -2.20
N GLY A 152 -10.80 10.76 -3.41
CA GLY A 152 -10.49 9.39 -3.84
C GLY A 152 -11.59 8.37 -3.50
N THR A 153 -11.57 7.23 -4.20
CA THR A 153 -12.58 6.15 -4.06
C THR A 153 -12.56 5.52 -2.66
N THR A 154 -11.39 5.32 -2.08
CA THR A 154 -11.23 4.78 -0.71
C THR A 154 -11.89 5.69 0.32
N GLY A 155 -11.71 7.00 0.19
CA GLY A 155 -12.25 7.97 1.14
C GLY A 155 -13.77 8.10 1.02
N ALA A 156 -14.28 8.23 -0.20
CA ALA A 156 -15.72 8.31 -0.46
C ALA A 156 -16.47 7.06 0.02
N ALA A 157 -15.89 5.87 -0.18
CA ALA A 157 -16.46 4.62 0.30
C ALA A 157 -16.56 4.58 1.84
N MET A 158 -15.49 4.96 2.55
CA MET A 158 -15.50 5.00 4.02
C MET A 158 -16.54 5.98 4.58
N LEU A 159 -16.73 7.13 3.92
CA LEU A 159 -17.70 8.14 4.34
C LEU A 159 -19.16 7.71 4.10
N LEU A 160 -19.42 7.05 2.98
CA LEU A 160 -20.78 6.69 2.56
C LEU A 160 -21.22 5.29 2.98
N ILE A 161 -20.35 4.46 3.56
CA ILE A 161 -20.68 3.08 3.90
C ILE A 161 -21.89 2.97 4.84
N ARG A 162 -21.94 3.80 5.89
CA ARG A 162 -23.06 3.81 6.85
C ARG A 162 -24.37 4.32 6.23
N PRO A 163 -24.38 5.46 5.51
CA PRO A 163 -25.53 5.89 4.72
C PRO A 163 -26.07 4.82 3.76
N LEU A 164 -25.18 4.15 3.03
CA LEU A 164 -25.52 3.13 2.03
C LEU A 164 -26.15 1.89 2.68
N ILE A 165 -25.60 1.42 3.79
CA ILE A 165 -26.19 0.31 4.57
C ILE A 165 -27.59 0.68 5.07
N ARG A 166 -27.77 1.91 5.56
CA ARG A 166 -29.06 2.37 6.11
C ARG A 166 -30.12 2.54 5.03
N ALA A 167 -29.76 3.06 3.86
CA ALA A 167 -30.65 3.17 2.71
C ALA A 167 -31.17 1.80 2.22
N ASN A 168 -30.35 0.75 2.36
CA ASN A 168 -30.72 -0.62 2.00
C ASN A 168 -31.37 -1.43 3.14
N ALA A 169 -31.53 -0.87 4.34
CA ALA A 169 -32.04 -1.61 5.50
C ALA A 169 -33.44 -2.21 5.30
N HIS A 170 -34.28 -1.52 4.50
CA HIS A 170 -35.68 -1.88 4.23
C HIS A 170 -35.86 -2.80 3.01
N ARG A 171 -34.77 -3.21 2.33
CA ARG A 171 -34.89 -4.19 1.22
C ARG A 171 -35.21 -5.58 1.75
N GLN A 172 -36.28 -6.16 1.21
CA GLN A 172 -36.70 -7.54 1.45
C GLN A 172 -35.68 -8.55 0.90
N TYR A 173 -35.18 -8.31 -0.32
CA TYR A 173 -34.14 -9.11 -0.96
C TYR A 173 -32.78 -8.41 -0.82
N LYS A 174 -31.98 -8.86 0.15
CA LYS A 174 -30.59 -8.44 0.35
C LYS A 174 -29.67 -9.44 -0.35
N VAL A 175 -29.53 -9.29 -1.67
CA VAL A 175 -28.54 -10.05 -2.45
C VAL A 175 -27.46 -9.07 -2.87
N HIS A 176 -26.20 -9.35 -2.54
CA HIS A 176 -25.02 -8.50 -2.83
C HIS A 176 -25.12 -7.06 -2.27
N THR A 177 -25.37 -6.91 -0.96
CA THR A 177 -25.47 -5.56 -0.35
C THR A 177 -24.13 -5.01 0.14
N ILE A 178 -23.11 -5.85 0.35
CA ILE A 178 -21.68 -5.54 0.55
C ILE A 178 -20.89 -6.78 0.13
#